data_AF-A0A0B1T4L3-F1
#
_entry.id   AF-A0A0B1T4L3-F1
#
_cell.length_a   1.000
_cell.length_b   1.000
_cell.length_c   1.000
_cell.angle_alpha   90.00
_cell.angle_beta   90.00
_cell.angle_gamma   90.00
#
_symmetry.space_group_name_H-M   'P 1'
#
loop_
_entity.id
_entity.type
_entity.pdbx_description
1 polymer ?
#
loop_
_entity_poly.entity_id
_entity_poly.type
_entity_poly.pdbx_seq_one_letter_code
_entity_poly.pdbx_strand_id
1 'polypeptide(L)'
;MDMDQNRQIKNKNVKLPDNEARKLAAEAFNDSARQFFLRTIQEAKRLHPKAKWGFYGFPYCNYDAGKNESDYECSKNYKQWNDRMMFIFNESTALYPSIYLGFSATPEQRVRYIHAIIKEARRISKMYKPPLPIYAYTKIEYDPLKKLNDFYNDNDLCASITQPANMGVDGIIFWSASANMTQRCQYIKQHMENKIGNLVKHIKEEHDRCRQHKCREHGKCILSYNTTCTALPFALRYEYCSCDCDYGYEGDDCSKVITTTPVAPKRMNPGNFGAKGFLSGLSL
;
A
#
# COMPACT_ATOMS: atom_id res chain seq x y z
N MET A 1 18.43 14.46 1.94
CA MET A 1 17.86 15.12 3.14
C MET A 1 18.79 15.04 4.35
N ASP A 2 19.54 13.94 4.56
CA ASP A 2 20.47 13.82 5.73
C ASP A 2 21.59 14.86 5.83
N MET A 3 22.05 15.42 4.71
CA MET A 3 23.21 16.32 4.71
C MET A 3 22.95 17.68 5.36
N ASP A 4 21.74 18.22 5.26
CA ASP A 4 21.45 19.58 5.77
C ASP A 4 21.36 19.62 7.30
N GLN A 5 20.81 18.58 7.92
CA GLN A 5 20.56 18.58 9.37
C GLN A 5 21.83 18.29 10.18
N ASN A 6 22.69 17.40 9.67
CA ASN A 6 24.02 17.18 10.23
C ASN A 6 24.86 18.48 10.20
N ARG A 7 24.79 19.23 9.09
CA ARG A 7 25.46 20.52 8.95
C ARG A 7 24.95 21.54 9.97
N GLN A 8 23.64 21.61 10.20
CA GLN A 8 23.05 22.50 11.20
C GLN A 8 23.47 22.17 12.63
N ILE A 9 23.59 20.89 13.00
CA ILE A 9 24.03 20.49 14.35
C ILE A 9 25.51 20.77 14.56
N LYS A 10 26.37 20.46 13.58
CA LYS A 10 27.81 20.80 13.67
C LYS A 10 28.05 22.30 13.77
N ASN A 11 27.30 23.12 13.02
CA ASN A 11 27.42 24.58 13.09
C ASN A 11 27.06 25.13 14.48
N LYS A 12 26.18 24.46 15.23
CA LYS A 12 25.84 24.83 16.61
C LYS A 12 26.82 24.26 17.64
N ASN A 13 27.50 23.16 17.32
CA ASN A 13 28.36 22.41 18.24
C ASN A 13 29.65 21.93 17.54
N VAL A 14 30.59 22.86 17.35
CA VAL A 14 31.82 22.67 16.55
C VAL A 14 32.74 21.54 17.07
N LYS A 15 32.57 21.10 18.33
CA LYS A 15 33.38 20.05 18.96
C LYS A 15 32.74 18.66 19.01
N LEU A 16 31.51 18.47 18.51
CA LEU A 16 30.85 17.15 18.52
C LEU A 16 31.51 16.19 17.51
N PRO A 17 31.84 14.96 17.92
CA PRO A 17 32.24 13.90 17.00
C PRO A 17 31.17 13.64 15.92
N ASP A 18 31.61 13.31 14.71
CA ASP A 18 30.72 13.14 13.55
C ASP A 18 29.61 12.10 13.74
N ASN A 19 29.92 10.99 14.41
CA ASN A 19 28.96 9.94 14.71
C ASN A 19 27.87 10.41 15.70
N GLU A 20 28.26 11.19 16.71
CA GLU A 20 27.36 11.75 17.70
C GLU A 20 26.50 12.87 17.10
N ALA A 21 27.09 13.75 16.30
CA ALA A 21 26.37 14.77 15.55
C ALA A 21 25.31 14.16 14.60
N ARG A 22 25.66 13.09 13.88
CA ARG A 22 24.71 12.35 13.02
C ARG A 22 23.58 11.71 13.82
N LYS A 23 23.89 11.10 14.97
CA LYS A 23 22.89 10.50 15.85
C LYS A 23 21.89 11.54 16.33
N LEU A 24 22.37 12.67 16.87
CA LEU A 24 21.52 13.76 17.34
C LEU A 24 20.70 14.37 16.19
N ALA A 25 21.27 14.44 14.98
CA ALA A 25 20.56 14.92 13.79
C ALA A 25 19.40 14.00 13.42
N ALA A 26 19.64 12.69 13.41
CA ALA A 26 18.62 11.70 13.14
C ALA A 26 17.51 11.73 14.20
N GLU A 27 17.83 11.79 15.49
CA GLU A 27 16.85 11.89 16.57
C GLU A 27 15.98 13.14 16.42
N ALA A 28 16.60 14.32 16.27
CA ALA A 28 15.88 15.58 16.10
C ALA A 28 15.01 15.62 14.84
N PHE A 29 15.50 15.07 13.72
CA PHE A 29 14.72 14.94 12.49
C PHE A 29 13.51 14.04 12.70
N ASN A 30 13.71 12.85 13.25
CA ASN A 30 12.65 11.86 13.40
C ASN A 30 11.57 12.33 14.38
N ASP A 31 11.94 13.01 15.46
CA ASP A 31 10.98 13.60 16.39
C ASP A 31 10.16 14.73 15.74
N SER A 32 10.83 15.61 15.00
CA SER A 32 10.16 16.71 14.29
C SER A 32 9.24 16.18 13.18
N ALA A 33 9.72 15.22 12.39
CA ALA A 33 8.95 14.58 11.33
C ALA A 33 7.72 13.88 11.92
N ARG A 34 7.89 13.08 12.98
CA ARG A 34 6.78 12.42 13.67
C ARG A 34 5.71 13.41 14.11
N GLN A 35 6.09 14.52 14.74
CA GLN A 35 5.14 15.55 15.16
C GLN A 35 4.41 16.18 13.97
N PHE A 36 5.12 16.45 12.86
CA PHE A 36 4.53 17.01 11.66
C PHE A 36 3.50 16.06 11.03
N PHE A 37 3.84 14.78 10.85
CA PHE A 37 2.91 13.75 10.35
C PHE A 37 1.66 13.66 11.23
N LEU A 38 1.83 13.55 12.56
CA LEU A 38 0.72 13.40 13.50
C LEU A 38 -0.19 14.62 13.52
N ARG A 39 0.35 15.82 13.68
CA ARG A 39 -0.47 17.04 13.74
C ARG A 39 -1.23 17.27 12.43
N THR A 40 -0.60 16.99 11.29
CA THR A 40 -1.23 17.16 9.98
C THR A 40 -2.43 16.23 9.80
N ILE A 41 -2.27 14.92 10.05
CA ILE A 41 -3.38 13.98 9.86
C ILE A 41 -4.47 14.14 10.91
N GLN A 42 -4.11 14.50 12.15
CA GLN A 42 -5.08 14.79 13.20
C GLN A 42 -5.93 16.00 12.83
N GLU A 43 -5.32 17.06 12.31
CA GLU A 43 -6.04 18.25 11.88
C GLU A 43 -6.94 17.97 10.66
N ALA A 44 -6.42 17.22 9.68
CA ALA A 44 -7.20 16.78 8.52
C ALA A 44 -8.44 15.97 8.93
N LYS A 45 -8.29 15.04 9.89
CA LYS A 45 -9.41 14.27 10.47
C LYS A 45 -10.36 15.15 11.27
N ARG A 46 -9.87 16.13 12.02
CA ARG A 46 -10.70 17.05 12.78
C ARG A 46 -11.60 17.88 11.85
N LEU A 47 -11.05 18.36 10.74
CA LEU A 47 -11.77 19.14 9.73
C LEU A 47 -12.72 18.27 8.88
N HIS A 48 -12.32 17.04 8.58
CA HIS A 48 -13.07 16.13 7.71
C HIS A 48 -13.15 14.71 8.31
N PRO A 49 -13.96 14.51 9.37
CA PRO A 49 -13.97 13.27 10.14
C PRO A 49 -14.54 12.06 9.39
N LYS A 50 -15.29 12.28 8.31
CA LYS A 50 -15.86 11.22 7.46
C LYS A 50 -14.95 10.79 6.31
N ALA A 51 -13.86 11.53 6.06
CA ALA A 51 -12.93 11.20 4.99
C ALA A 51 -11.98 10.07 5.41
N LYS A 52 -11.49 9.34 4.41
CA LYS A 52 -10.46 8.30 4.59
C LYS A 52 -9.10 8.98 4.47
N TRP A 53 -8.38 9.04 5.58
CA TRP A 53 -7.12 9.76 5.73
C TRP A 53 -5.98 8.78 5.88
N GLY A 54 -4.87 9.08 5.23
CA GLY A 54 -3.63 8.33 5.26
C GLY A 54 -2.61 9.01 4.37
N PHE A 55 -1.37 8.55 4.42
CA PHE A 55 -0.29 9.11 3.62
C PHE A 55 -0.03 8.25 2.40
N TYR A 56 0.07 8.90 1.24
CA TYR A 56 0.47 8.27 -0.01
C TYR A 56 1.81 7.54 0.14
N GLY A 57 1.91 6.35 -0.45
CA GLY A 57 3.11 5.51 -0.46
C GLY A 57 3.22 4.57 0.74
N PHE A 58 2.45 4.76 1.81
CA PHE A 58 2.54 3.95 3.01
C PHE A 58 1.55 2.76 3.02
N PRO A 59 1.97 1.57 3.49
CA PRO A 59 3.33 1.22 3.94
C PRO A 59 4.34 1.06 2.80
N TYR A 60 5.62 1.26 3.12
CA TYR A 60 6.70 1.12 2.14
C TYR A 60 7.16 -0.33 1.98
N CYS A 61 7.73 -0.61 0.81
CA CYS A 61 8.44 -1.84 0.47
C CYS A 61 9.78 -1.50 -0.21
N ASN A 62 10.71 -2.45 -0.28
CA ASN A 62 11.98 -2.24 -0.96
C ASN A 62 11.78 -2.08 -2.48
N TYR A 63 12.53 -1.15 -3.08
CA TYR A 63 12.44 -0.82 -4.50
C TYR A 63 12.85 -1.96 -5.43
N ASP A 64 13.64 -2.92 -4.93
CA ASP A 64 14.10 -4.11 -5.65
C ASP A 64 13.29 -5.37 -5.33
N ALA A 65 12.13 -5.24 -4.67
CA ALA A 65 11.25 -6.39 -4.38
C ALA A 65 10.87 -7.13 -5.67
N GLY A 66 10.86 -8.45 -5.61
CA GLY A 66 10.54 -9.32 -6.74
C GLY A 66 11.70 -9.56 -7.71
N LYS A 67 12.90 -9.00 -7.45
CA LYS A 67 14.10 -9.24 -8.28
C LYS A 67 14.49 -10.72 -8.33
N ASN A 68 14.41 -11.41 -7.20
CA ASN A 68 14.60 -12.86 -7.14
C ASN A 68 13.28 -13.58 -7.39
N GLU A 69 13.30 -14.76 -8.01
CA GLU A 69 12.08 -15.52 -8.35
C GLU A 69 11.26 -15.94 -7.13
N SER A 70 11.92 -16.14 -5.99
CA SER A 70 11.30 -16.49 -4.71
C SER A 70 10.84 -15.28 -3.88
N ASP A 71 11.10 -14.06 -4.35
CA ASP A 71 10.83 -12.85 -3.59
C ASP A 71 9.40 -12.34 -3.80
N TYR A 72 8.52 -12.62 -2.83
CA TYR A 72 7.13 -12.16 -2.81
C TYR A 72 6.81 -11.32 -1.56
N GLU A 73 7.84 -10.84 -0.85
CA GLU A 73 7.66 -10.12 0.41
C GLU A 73 8.58 -8.92 0.50
N CYS A 74 8.12 -7.86 1.17
CA CYS A 74 9.03 -6.78 1.54
C CYS A 74 10.14 -7.32 2.45
N SER A 75 11.35 -6.78 2.27
CA SER A 75 12.50 -7.16 3.08
C SER A 75 12.26 -6.92 4.57
N LYS A 76 12.99 -7.67 5.42
CA LYS A 76 12.90 -7.57 6.87
C LYS A 76 13.07 -6.13 7.38
N ASN A 77 13.99 -5.38 6.79
CA ASN A 77 14.25 -3.99 7.17
C ASN A 77 13.03 -3.10 6.91
N TYR A 78 12.40 -3.22 5.74
CA TYR A 78 11.21 -2.43 5.41
C TYR A 78 10.02 -2.76 6.32
N LYS A 79 9.80 -4.06 6.62
CA LYS A 79 8.78 -4.47 7.60
C LYS A 79 9.04 -3.85 8.99
N GLN A 80 10.29 -3.90 9.45
CA GLN A 80 10.68 -3.28 10.73
C GLN A 80 10.54 -1.75 10.72
N TRP A 81 10.80 -1.10 9.59
CA TRP A 81 10.60 0.34 9.45
C TRP A 81 9.11 0.68 9.53
N ASN A 82 8.25 -0.09 8.85
CA ASN A 82 6.81 0.06 8.96
C ASN A 82 6.33 -0.16 10.41
N ASP A 83 6.87 -1.15 11.12
CA ASP A 83 6.53 -1.38 12.54
C ASP A 83 6.94 -0.19 13.43
N ARG A 84 8.06 0.49 13.14
CA ARG A 84 8.45 1.72 13.86
C ARG A 84 7.60 2.93 13.47
N MET A 85 7.00 2.92 12.28
CA MET A 85 6.10 3.97 11.79
C MET A 85 4.63 3.75 12.15
N MET A 86 4.33 2.82 13.07
CA MET A 86 2.96 2.58 13.55
C MET A 86 2.25 3.82 14.09
N PHE A 87 2.98 4.86 14.50
CA PHE A 87 2.38 6.15 14.87
C PHE A 87 1.60 6.80 13.71
N ILE A 88 2.02 6.59 12.45
CA ILE A 88 1.31 7.08 11.26
C ILE A 88 0.03 6.27 11.09
N PHE A 89 0.15 4.95 11.06
CA PHE A 89 -0.97 4.04 10.82
C PHE A 89 -2.04 4.10 11.92
N ASN A 90 -1.63 4.34 13.17
CA ASN A 90 -2.53 4.54 14.31
C ASN A 90 -3.43 5.77 14.17
N GLU A 91 -2.99 6.78 13.41
CA GLU A 91 -3.81 7.96 13.10
C GLU A 91 -4.48 7.91 11.73
N SER A 92 -4.08 6.99 10.85
CA SER A 92 -4.76 6.75 9.57
C SER A 92 -6.13 6.08 9.73
N THR A 93 -6.99 6.31 8.75
CA THR A 93 -8.28 5.60 8.57
C THR A 93 -8.30 4.78 7.26
N ALA A 94 -7.21 4.80 6.48
CA ALA A 94 -6.96 3.95 5.32
C ALA A 94 -5.46 3.88 4.98
N LEU A 95 -5.06 2.89 4.17
CA LEU A 95 -3.69 2.72 3.65
C LEU A 95 -3.64 3.02 2.15
N TYR A 96 -2.53 3.62 1.70
CA TYR A 96 -2.36 4.10 0.33
C TYR A 96 -1.01 3.69 -0.28
N PRO A 97 -0.70 2.37 -0.38
CA PRO A 97 0.57 1.93 -0.95
C PRO A 97 0.66 2.31 -2.43
N SER A 98 1.87 2.64 -2.88
CA SER A 98 2.17 2.88 -4.30
C SER A 98 2.65 1.60 -4.96
N ILE A 99 2.03 1.21 -6.06
CA ILE A 99 2.36 0.01 -6.86
C ILE A 99 2.79 0.38 -8.29
N TYR A 100 3.38 1.56 -8.47
CA TYR A 100 3.80 2.06 -9.77
C TYR A 100 4.94 1.24 -10.39
N LEU A 101 4.88 1.07 -11.71
CA LEU A 101 5.90 0.39 -12.50
C LEU A 101 6.87 1.41 -13.12
N GLY A 102 7.82 1.86 -12.30
CA GLY A 102 8.80 2.91 -12.64
C GLY A 102 10.21 2.42 -13.00
N PHE A 103 10.37 1.12 -13.25
CA PHE A 103 11.67 0.47 -13.41
C PHE A 103 11.66 -0.57 -14.54
N SER A 104 12.84 -0.86 -15.08
CA SER A 104 13.01 -1.93 -16.06
C SER A 104 12.96 -3.28 -15.36
N ALA A 105 11.99 -4.11 -15.73
CA ALA A 105 11.75 -5.42 -15.14
C ALA A 105 10.95 -6.30 -16.09
N THR A 106 11.07 -7.62 -15.93
CA THR A 106 10.20 -8.57 -16.63
C THR A 106 8.77 -8.50 -16.06
N PRO A 107 7.74 -8.93 -16.82
CA PRO A 107 6.37 -9.01 -16.31
C PRO A 107 6.26 -9.79 -14.98
N GLU A 108 6.97 -10.90 -14.85
CA GLU A 108 6.96 -11.75 -13.66
C GLU A 108 7.57 -11.04 -12.45
N GLN A 109 8.64 -10.26 -12.66
CA GLN A 109 9.22 -9.44 -11.60
C GLN A 109 8.24 -8.36 -11.12
N ARG A 110 7.47 -7.75 -12.01
CA ARG A 110 6.46 -6.73 -11.64
C ARG A 110 5.29 -7.33 -10.87
N VAL A 111 4.85 -8.54 -11.26
CA VAL A 111 3.87 -9.33 -10.52
C VAL A 111 4.36 -9.62 -9.10
N ARG A 112 5.63 -10.00 -8.92
CA ARG A 112 6.24 -10.22 -7.61
C ARG A 112 6.37 -8.94 -6.78
N TYR A 113 6.80 -7.84 -7.42
CA TYR A 113 6.93 -6.52 -6.80
C TYR A 113 5.60 -6.03 -6.21
N ILE A 114 4.54 -6.04 -7.02
CA ILE A 114 3.20 -5.60 -6.55
C ILE A 114 2.69 -6.54 -5.46
N HIS A 115 2.90 -7.86 -5.62
CA HIS A 115 2.54 -8.83 -4.58
C HIS A 115 3.18 -8.51 -3.23
N ALA A 116 4.49 -8.23 -3.21
CA ALA A 116 5.22 -7.90 -1.99
C ALA A 116 4.61 -6.68 -1.27
N ILE A 117 4.29 -5.62 -2.03
CA ILE A 117 3.69 -4.38 -1.50
C ILE A 117 2.30 -4.63 -0.94
N ILE A 118 1.43 -5.32 -1.69
CA ILE A 118 0.06 -5.59 -1.24
C ILE A 118 0.07 -6.52 -0.03
N LYS A 119 0.97 -7.50 0.02
CA LYS A 119 1.13 -8.39 1.17
C LYS A 119 1.51 -7.61 2.43
N GLU A 120 2.41 -6.64 2.32
CA GLU A 120 2.78 -5.78 3.45
C GLU A 120 1.66 -4.82 3.85
N ALA A 121 0.95 -4.22 2.90
CA ALA A 121 -0.24 -3.42 3.17
C ALA A 121 -1.31 -4.21 3.93
N ARG A 122 -1.52 -5.48 3.55
CA ARG A 122 -2.42 -6.39 4.27
C ARG A 122 -1.94 -6.77 5.65
N ARG A 123 -0.63 -6.97 5.83
CA ARG A 123 -0.05 -7.21 7.16
C ARG A 123 -0.36 -6.06 8.10
N ILE A 124 -0.13 -4.82 7.67
CA ILE A 124 -0.44 -3.61 8.47
C ILE A 124 -1.94 -3.45 8.67
N SER A 125 -2.76 -3.59 7.63
CA SER A 125 -4.22 -3.47 7.70
C SER A 125 -4.83 -4.37 8.78
N LYS A 126 -4.42 -5.64 8.82
CA LYS A 126 -4.93 -6.66 9.76
C LYS A 126 -4.49 -6.45 11.21
N MET A 127 -3.59 -5.51 11.50
CA MET A 127 -3.26 -5.13 12.88
C MET A 127 -4.37 -4.34 13.57
N TYR A 128 -5.33 -3.81 12.79
CA TYR A 128 -6.43 -2.99 13.27
C TYR A 128 -7.75 -3.78 13.30
N LYS A 129 -8.67 -3.36 14.15
CA LYS A 129 -10.04 -3.91 14.22
C LYS A 129 -11.07 -2.77 14.23
N PRO A 130 -11.89 -2.62 13.18
CA PRO A 130 -11.81 -3.35 11.90
C PRO A 130 -10.47 -3.11 11.19
N PRO A 131 -10.04 -4.01 10.27
CA PRO A 131 -8.85 -3.79 9.45
C PRO A 131 -8.93 -2.46 8.68
N LEU A 132 -7.79 -1.78 8.51
CA LEU A 132 -7.77 -0.55 7.73
C LEU A 132 -7.99 -0.85 6.23
N PRO A 133 -8.89 -0.13 5.54
CA PRO A 133 -9.09 -0.35 4.12
C PRO A 133 -7.86 0.08 3.31
N ILE A 134 -7.56 -0.66 2.25
CA ILE A 134 -6.38 -0.47 1.39
C ILE A 134 -6.83 0.08 0.03
N TYR A 135 -6.31 1.23 -0.35
CA TYR A 135 -6.50 1.86 -1.66
C TYR A 135 -5.17 1.99 -2.38
N ALA A 136 -4.83 1.00 -3.22
CA ALA A 136 -3.54 0.96 -3.89
C ALA A 136 -3.47 2.00 -5.02
N TYR A 137 -2.43 2.84 -4.99
CA TYR A 137 -2.15 3.79 -6.07
C TYR A 137 -1.45 3.07 -7.22
N THR A 138 -2.09 3.08 -8.39
CA THR A 138 -1.52 2.58 -9.64
C THR A 138 -1.52 3.69 -10.70
N LYS A 139 -0.69 3.56 -11.72
CA LYS A 139 -0.78 4.39 -12.92
C LYS A 139 -1.51 3.65 -14.04
N ILE A 140 -1.87 4.39 -15.08
CA ILE A 140 -2.24 3.82 -16.38
C ILE A 140 -1.06 3.79 -17.35
N GLU A 141 0.07 4.40 -16.96
CA GLU A 141 1.25 4.68 -17.78
C GLU A 141 2.56 4.27 -17.09
N TYR A 142 3.59 3.96 -17.87
CA TYR A 142 4.94 3.73 -17.35
C TYR A 142 5.61 5.03 -16.90
N ASP A 143 6.43 4.92 -15.85
CA ASP A 143 7.17 6.03 -15.25
C ASP A 143 8.68 5.84 -15.44
N PRO A 144 9.47 6.88 -15.76
CA PRO A 144 9.04 8.20 -16.24
C PRO A 144 8.28 8.10 -17.56
N LEU A 145 7.34 9.04 -17.78
CA LEU A 145 6.59 9.13 -19.02
C LEU A 145 7.53 9.42 -20.21
N LYS A 146 7.73 8.43 -21.09
CA LYS A 146 8.62 8.56 -22.27
C LYS A 146 7.87 8.92 -23.56
N LYS A 147 6.62 8.47 -23.69
CA LYS A 147 5.76 8.72 -24.86
C LYS A 147 4.36 9.11 -24.40
N LEU A 148 3.61 9.82 -25.24
CA LEU A 148 2.24 10.27 -24.92
C LEU A 148 1.26 9.12 -24.62
N ASN A 149 1.52 7.93 -25.18
CA ASN A 149 0.68 6.74 -25.11
C ASN A 149 1.41 5.51 -24.54
N ASP A 150 2.43 5.71 -23.69
CA ASP A 150 3.18 4.62 -23.05
C ASP A 150 2.40 4.00 -21.88
N PHE A 151 1.28 3.35 -22.20
CA PHE A 151 0.36 2.76 -21.23
C PHE A 151 0.71 1.32 -20.87
N TYR A 152 0.28 0.88 -19.70
CA TYR A 152 0.45 -0.50 -19.25
C TYR A 152 -0.14 -1.49 -20.26
N ASN A 153 0.65 -2.51 -20.60
CA ASN A 153 0.18 -3.64 -21.40
C ASN A 153 -0.71 -4.58 -20.56
N ASP A 154 -1.25 -5.63 -21.18
CA ASP A 154 -2.23 -6.51 -20.53
C ASP A 154 -1.66 -7.27 -19.32
N ASN A 155 -0.37 -7.64 -19.35
CA ASN A 155 0.30 -8.28 -18.22
C ASN A 155 0.44 -7.31 -17.04
N ASP A 156 0.81 -6.06 -17.31
CA ASP A 156 0.98 -5.04 -16.29
C ASP A 156 -0.35 -4.52 -15.75
N LEU A 157 -1.41 -4.50 -16.57
CA LEU A 157 -2.79 -4.26 -16.12
C LEU A 157 -3.27 -5.41 -15.22
N CYS A 158 -2.98 -6.67 -15.55
CA CYS A 158 -3.26 -7.78 -14.64
C CYS A 158 -2.52 -7.62 -13.31
N ALA A 159 -1.21 -7.33 -13.36
CA ALA A 159 -0.39 -7.19 -12.17
C ALA A 159 -0.85 -6.02 -11.28
N SER A 160 -1.33 -4.91 -11.88
CA SER A 160 -1.64 -3.69 -11.13
C SER A 160 -3.13 -3.47 -10.81
N ILE A 161 -4.03 -4.26 -11.40
CA ILE A 161 -5.48 -4.17 -11.19
C ILE A 161 -6.02 -5.50 -10.67
N THR A 162 -5.87 -6.57 -11.45
CA THR A 162 -6.46 -7.89 -11.14
C THR A 162 -5.80 -8.54 -9.93
N GLN A 163 -4.47 -8.55 -9.85
CA GLN A 163 -3.75 -9.16 -8.74
C GLN A 163 -4.09 -8.47 -7.40
N PRO A 164 -4.03 -7.14 -7.25
CA PRO A 164 -4.43 -6.47 -6.01
C PRO A 164 -5.87 -6.78 -5.60
N ALA A 165 -6.82 -6.79 -6.56
CA ALA A 165 -8.20 -7.16 -6.29
C ALA A 165 -8.31 -8.60 -5.74
N ASN A 166 -7.63 -9.56 -6.38
CA ASN A 166 -7.58 -10.95 -5.95
C ASN A 166 -6.87 -11.13 -4.60
N MET A 167 -5.98 -10.20 -4.22
CA MET A 167 -5.33 -10.19 -2.92
C MET A 167 -6.18 -9.52 -1.83
N GLY A 168 -7.31 -8.90 -2.17
CA GLY A 168 -8.28 -8.33 -1.24
C GLY A 168 -8.02 -6.89 -0.84
N VAL A 169 -7.49 -6.04 -1.74
CA VAL A 169 -7.54 -4.59 -1.54
C VAL A 169 -8.99 -4.08 -1.60
N ASP A 170 -9.26 -2.94 -0.97
CA ASP A 170 -10.60 -2.34 -0.90
C ASP A 170 -10.86 -1.35 -2.05
N GLY A 171 -9.82 -1.02 -2.81
CA GLY A 171 -9.92 -0.29 -4.06
C GLY A 171 -8.55 0.01 -4.67
N ILE A 172 -8.60 0.59 -5.87
CA ILE A 172 -7.43 1.12 -6.58
C ILE A 172 -7.66 2.58 -6.93
N ILE A 173 -6.60 3.37 -6.95
CA ILE A 173 -6.61 4.78 -7.36
C ILE A 173 -5.72 4.90 -8.58
N PHE A 174 -6.32 5.25 -9.72
CA PHE A 174 -5.57 5.58 -10.93
C PHE A 174 -5.02 7.00 -10.83
N TRP A 175 -3.70 7.12 -10.90
CA TRP A 175 -3.00 8.40 -10.94
C TRP A 175 -2.29 8.58 -12.28
N SER A 176 -2.32 9.80 -12.81
CA SER A 176 -1.64 10.17 -14.04
C SER A 176 -0.97 11.52 -13.86
N ALA A 177 0.21 11.70 -14.45
CA ALA A 177 0.91 12.98 -14.38
C ALA A 177 0.19 14.03 -15.24
N SER A 178 0.14 15.28 -14.79
CA SER A 178 -0.42 16.41 -15.58
C SER A 178 0.42 16.77 -16.81
N ALA A 179 1.65 16.24 -16.91
CA ALA A 179 2.55 16.44 -18.04
C ALA A 179 1.87 16.05 -19.36
N ASN A 180 1.84 17.00 -20.30
CA ASN A 180 1.28 16.84 -21.65
C ASN A 180 -0.18 16.38 -21.67
N MET A 181 -0.97 16.63 -20.61
CA MET A 181 -2.32 16.09 -20.46
C MET A 181 -3.21 16.36 -21.68
N THR A 182 -3.25 17.60 -22.18
CA THR A 182 -4.05 17.96 -23.37
C THR A 182 -3.72 17.12 -24.61
N GLN A 183 -2.44 16.78 -24.81
CA GLN A 183 -1.99 15.95 -25.93
C GLN A 183 -2.28 14.47 -25.69
N ARG A 184 -2.39 14.05 -24.42
CA ARG A 184 -2.62 12.66 -24.01
C ARG A 184 -4.09 12.32 -23.86
N CYS A 185 -4.98 13.31 -23.73
CA CYS A 185 -6.40 13.12 -23.44
C CYS A 185 -7.08 12.08 -24.34
N GLN A 186 -6.87 12.14 -25.65
CA GLN A 186 -7.49 11.18 -26.58
C GLN A 186 -6.94 9.77 -26.41
N TYR A 187 -5.64 9.63 -26.19
CA TYR A 187 -5.01 8.34 -25.94
C TYR A 187 -5.49 7.73 -24.61
N ILE A 188 -5.58 8.55 -23.54
CA ILE A 188 -6.09 8.13 -22.23
C ILE A 188 -7.55 7.70 -22.35
N LYS A 189 -8.40 8.49 -23.03
CA LYS A 189 -9.80 8.14 -23.27
C LYS A 189 -9.92 6.77 -23.94
N GLN A 190 -9.22 6.56 -25.05
CA GLN A 190 -9.25 5.30 -25.78
C GLN A 190 -8.74 4.13 -24.94
N HIS A 191 -7.67 4.32 -24.16
CA HIS A 191 -7.13 3.26 -23.29
C HIS A 191 -8.10 2.91 -22.15
N MET A 192 -8.77 3.90 -21.57
CA MET A 192 -9.80 3.70 -20.56
C MET A 192 -11.03 2.97 -21.13
N GLU A 193 -11.57 3.43 -22.25
CA GLU A 193 -12.78 2.86 -22.85
C GLU A 193 -12.55 1.44 -23.38
N ASN A 194 -11.41 1.21 -24.05
CA ASN A 194 -11.17 -0.06 -24.75
C ASN A 194 -10.54 -1.14 -23.86
N LYS A 195 -9.80 -0.76 -22.81
CA LYS A 195 -9.08 -1.70 -21.94
C LYS A 195 -9.47 -1.62 -20.48
N ILE A 196 -9.09 -0.54 -19.80
CA ILE A 196 -9.17 -0.47 -18.32
C ILE A 196 -10.62 -0.54 -17.83
N GLY A 197 -11.54 0.17 -18.47
CA GLY A 197 -12.94 0.22 -18.08
C GLY A 197 -13.62 -1.15 -18.12
N ASN A 198 -13.44 -1.89 -19.22
CA ASN A 198 -13.96 -3.25 -19.36
C ASN A 198 -13.33 -4.20 -18.34
N LEU A 199 -12.01 -4.10 -18.12
CA LEU A 199 -11.30 -4.93 -17.14
C LEU A 199 -11.81 -4.68 -15.71
N VAL A 200 -11.93 -3.42 -15.28
CA VAL A 200 -12.43 -3.05 -13.95
C VAL A 200 -13.87 -3.52 -13.76
N LYS A 201 -14.73 -3.32 -14.77
CA LYS A 201 -16.12 -3.80 -14.73
C LYS A 201 -16.18 -5.31 -14.53
N HIS A 202 -15.42 -6.06 -15.32
CA HIS A 202 -15.35 -7.52 -15.23
C HIS A 202 -14.87 -8.00 -13.85
N ILE A 203 -13.79 -7.43 -13.33
CA ILE A 203 -13.25 -7.78 -12.00
C ILE A 203 -14.28 -7.49 -10.91
N LYS A 204 -14.96 -6.34 -10.98
CA LYS A 204 -16.00 -5.99 -10.02
C LYS A 204 -17.16 -6.98 -10.03
N GLU A 205 -17.69 -7.32 -11.22
CA GLU A 205 -18.77 -8.30 -11.36
C GLU A 205 -18.37 -9.68 -10.81
N GLU A 206 -17.15 -10.13 -11.09
CA GLU A 206 -16.62 -11.41 -10.57
C GLU A 206 -16.49 -11.43 -9.05
N HIS A 207 -15.96 -10.36 -8.45
CA HIS A 207 -15.82 -10.25 -7.00
C HIS A 207 -17.16 -10.06 -6.29
N ASP A 208 -18.10 -9.30 -6.87
CA ASP A 208 -19.46 -9.13 -6.35
C ASP A 208 -20.20 -10.48 -6.36
N ARG A 209 -20.13 -11.25 -7.45
CA ARG A 209 -20.68 -12.61 -7.52
C ARG A 209 -20.04 -13.54 -6.49
N CYS A 210 -18.71 -13.51 -6.34
CA CYS A 210 -18.02 -14.34 -5.37
C CYS A 210 -18.44 -13.99 -3.93
N ARG A 211 -18.53 -12.69 -3.59
CA ARG A 211 -19.03 -12.21 -2.30
C ARG A 211 -20.43 -12.74 -2.01
N GLN A 212 -21.34 -12.70 -2.98
CA GLN A 212 -22.71 -13.21 -2.84
C GLN A 212 -22.76 -14.73 -2.62
N HIS A 213 -22.09 -15.50 -3.49
CA HIS A 213 -22.26 -16.95 -3.53
C HIS A 213 -21.36 -17.69 -2.54
N LYS A 214 -20.14 -17.21 -2.33
CA LYS A 214 -19.13 -17.89 -1.51
C LYS A 214 -19.02 -17.32 -0.10
N CYS A 215 -19.12 -16.00 0.05
CA CYS A 215 -18.94 -15.31 1.33
C CYS A 215 -20.25 -14.77 1.92
N ARG A 216 -21.41 -15.28 1.46
CA ARG A 216 -22.76 -14.98 1.99
C ARG A 216 -23.08 -13.49 2.12
N GLU A 217 -22.58 -12.67 1.18
CA GLU A 217 -22.72 -11.20 1.24
C GLU A 217 -22.10 -10.54 2.48
N HIS A 218 -21.16 -11.21 3.16
CA HIS A 218 -20.57 -10.78 4.42
C HIS A 218 -19.03 -10.90 4.43
N GLY A 219 -18.40 -10.90 3.26
CA GLY A 219 -16.95 -10.88 3.14
C GLY A 219 -16.46 -10.72 1.70
N LYS A 220 -15.20 -10.34 1.54
CA LYS A 220 -14.54 -10.27 0.23
C LYS A 220 -13.81 -11.57 -0.07
N CYS A 221 -13.84 -11.98 -1.34
CA CYS A 221 -13.09 -13.14 -1.81
C CYS A 221 -11.62 -12.81 -2.01
N ILE A 222 -10.75 -13.70 -1.55
CA ILE A 222 -9.30 -13.55 -1.65
C ILE A 222 -8.70 -14.85 -2.16
N LEU A 223 -7.90 -14.76 -3.21
CA LEU A 223 -7.19 -15.89 -3.78
C LEU A 223 -6.18 -16.46 -2.77
N SER A 224 -6.18 -17.77 -2.60
CA SER A 224 -5.29 -18.46 -1.64
C SER A 224 -3.88 -18.72 -2.17
N TYR A 225 -3.60 -18.40 -3.44
CA TYR A 225 -2.30 -18.60 -4.09
C TYR A 225 -1.86 -17.34 -4.86
N ASN A 226 -0.59 -17.30 -5.24
CA ASN A 226 -0.03 -16.16 -5.97
C ASN A 226 -0.53 -16.15 -7.41
N THR A 227 -1.13 -15.04 -7.84
CA THR A 227 -1.52 -14.86 -9.25
C THR A 227 -0.26 -14.75 -10.11
N THR A 228 -0.20 -15.52 -11.20
CA THR A 228 0.93 -15.51 -12.16
C THR A 228 0.75 -14.52 -13.31
N CYS A 229 -0.45 -13.91 -13.45
CA CYS A 229 -0.79 -12.88 -14.43
C CYS A 229 -0.23 -13.14 -15.84
N THR A 230 -0.50 -14.34 -16.35
CA THR A 230 0.00 -14.79 -17.67
C THR A 230 -0.92 -14.41 -18.84
N ALA A 231 -2.20 -14.07 -18.59
CA ALA A 231 -3.15 -13.58 -19.60
C ALA A 231 -4.40 -12.90 -18.97
N LEU A 232 -5.10 -12.06 -19.76
CA LEU A 232 -6.41 -11.46 -19.44
C LEU A 232 -7.53 -11.98 -20.36
N PRO A 233 -8.80 -12.04 -19.90
CA PRO A 233 -9.22 -11.83 -18.51
C PRO A 233 -8.86 -13.05 -17.63
N PHE A 234 -8.31 -12.79 -16.45
CA PHE A 234 -8.07 -13.84 -15.47
C PHE A 234 -9.38 -14.08 -14.70
N ALA A 235 -10.08 -15.17 -15.02
CA ALA A 235 -11.31 -15.55 -14.33
C ALA A 235 -11.03 -15.90 -12.86
N LEU A 236 -11.86 -15.38 -11.95
CA LEU A 236 -11.71 -15.66 -10.52
C LEU A 236 -12.28 -17.06 -10.23
N ARG A 237 -11.41 -18.04 -10.00
CA ARG A 237 -11.84 -19.41 -9.65
C ARG A 237 -12.22 -19.48 -8.17
N TYR A 238 -13.53 -19.53 -7.90
CA TYR A 238 -14.08 -19.45 -6.54
C TYR A 238 -13.60 -20.58 -5.62
N GLU A 239 -13.34 -21.77 -6.17
CA GLU A 239 -12.82 -22.92 -5.43
C GLU A 239 -11.46 -22.65 -4.75
N TYR A 240 -10.66 -21.73 -5.30
CA TYR A 240 -9.37 -21.35 -4.74
C TYR A 240 -9.40 -20.04 -3.95
N CYS A 241 -10.59 -19.49 -3.75
CA CYS A 241 -10.77 -18.31 -2.90
C CYS A 241 -10.99 -18.73 -1.44
N SER A 242 -10.63 -17.85 -0.53
CA SER A 242 -11.05 -17.80 0.87
C SER A 242 -11.87 -16.52 1.10
N CYS A 243 -12.62 -16.45 2.19
CA CYS A 243 -13.38 -15.25 2.56
C CYS A 243 -12.63 -14.44 3.64
N ASP A 244 -12.50 -13.14 3.42
CA ASP A 244 -12.05 -12.16 4.42
C ASP A 244 -13.30 -11.40 4.88
N CYS A 245 -13.82 -11.79 6.04
CA CYS A 245 -15.15 -11.40 6.48
C CYS A 245 -15.25 -9.92 6.86
N ASP A 246 -16.42 -9.36 6.59
CA ASP A 246 -16.80 -8.03 7.02
C ASP A 246 -16.84 -7.98 8.56
N TYR A 247 -16.66 -6.78 9.11
CA TYR A 247 -16.67 -6.60 10.56
C TYR A 247 -18.00 -7.04 11.17
N GLY A 248 -17.93 -7.93 12.16
CA GLY A 248 -19.10 -8.54 12.79
C GLY A 248 -19.44 -9.93 12.26
N TYR A 249 -18.71 -10.44 11.27
CA TYR A 249 -18.88 -11.77 10.70
C TYR A 249 -17.61 -12.63 10.81
N GLU A 250 -17.79 -13.93 10.91
CA GLU A 250 -16.71 -14.92 10.99
C GLU A 250 -17.09 -16.27 10.35
N GLY A 251 -16.11 -17.18 10.29
CA GLY A 251 -16.23 -18.48 9.65
C GLY A 251 -15.72 -18.50 8.21
N ASP A 252 -15.60 -19.69 7.64
CA ASP A 252 -14.98 -19.89 6.32
C ASP A 252 -15.76 -19.23 5.17
N ASP A 253 -17.07 -19.07 5.33
CA ASP A 253 -18.00 -18.43 4.38
C ASP A 253 -18.65 -17.15 4.92
N CYS A 254 -18.19 -16.64 6.08
CA CYS A 254 -18.73 -15.45 6.75
C CYS A 254 -20.21 -15.53 7.16
N SER A 255 -20.76 -16.74 7.32
CA SER A 255 -22.16 -16.93 7.74
C SER A 255 -22.45 -16.66 9.21
N LYS A 256 -21.42 -16.63 10.08
CA LYS A 256 -21.62 -16.52 11.53
C LYS A 256 -21.50 -15.06 11.98
N VAL A 257 -22.50 -14.57 12.71
CA VAL A 257 -22.45 -13.25 13.36
C VAL A 257 -21.67 -13.36 14.68
N ILE A 258 -20.71 -12.44 14.88
CA ILE A 258 -19.93 -12.36 16.12
C ILE A 258 -20.84 -11.81 17.23
N THR A 259 -21.17 -12.66 18.21
CA THR A 259 -22.07 -12.33 19.33
C THR A 259 -21.39 -11.63 20.50
N THR A 260 -20.06 -11.47 20.46
CA THR A 260 -19.31 -10.77 21.50
C THR A 260 -19.23 -9.27 21.18
N THR A 261 -19.58 -8.43 22.16
CA THR A 261 -19.49 -6.97 22.05
C THR A 261 -18.12 -6.56 21.52
N PRO A 262 -18.05 -5.74 20.47
CA PRO A 262 -16.77 -5.35 19.92
C PRO A 262 -15.96 -4.56 20.94
N VAL A 263 -14.84 -5.13 21.37
CA VAL A 263 -13.80 -4.40 22.11
C VAL A 263 -13.42 -3.20 21.25
N ALA A 264 -13.40 -2.00 21.85
CA ALA A 264 -13.02 -0.76 21.18
C ALA A 264 -11.77 -0.97 20.29
N PRO A 265 -11.68 -0.31 19.12
CA PRO A 265 -10.59 -0.50 18.18
C PRO A 265 -9.26 -0.45 18.91
N LYS A 266 -8.60 -1.62 19.03
CA LYS A 266 -7.27 -1.71 19.62
C LYS A 266 -6.33 -0.95 18.68
N ARG A 267 -6.06 0.32 18.99
CA ARG A 267 -4.84 0.97 18.53
C ARG A 267 -3.70 0.17 19.13
N MET A 268 -2.78 -0.34 18.31
CA MET A 268 -1.58 -0.95 18.88
C MET A 268 -0.87 0.13 19.67
N ASN A 269 -0.70 -0.10 20.97
CA ASN A 269 0.26 0.68 21.74
C ASN A 269 1.58 0.57 20.97
N PRO A 270 2.28 1.68 20.70
CA PRO A 270 3.68 1.56 20.34
C PRO A 270 4.28 0.72 21.45
N GLY A 271 4.75 -0.49 21.12
CA GLY A 271 5.55 -1.28 22.05
C GLY A 271 6.58 -0.33 22.64
N ASN A 272 6.95 -0.54 23.90
CA ASN A 272 7.88 0.29 24.67
C ASN A 272 9.29 0.24 24.03
N PHE A 273 9.41 0.71 22.80
CA PHE A 273 10.63 1.03 22.10
C PHE A 273 11.01 2.37 22.67
N GLY A 274 11.62 2.30 23.86
CA GLY A 274 12.29 3.45 24.43
C GLY A 274 13.14 4.13 23.37
N ALA A 275 13.34 5.43 23.53
CA ALA A 275 14.16 6.31 22.68
C ALA A 275 15.61 5.82 22.41
N LYS A 276 15.98 4.60 22.81
CA LYS A 276 17.26 3.94 22.57
C LYS A 276 17.32 3.11 21.27
N GLY A 277 16.21 2.95 20.53
CA GLY A 277 16.15 2.15 19.30
C GLY A 277 16.35 2.90 17.98
N PHE A 278 16.60 4.22 17.99
CA PHE A 278 16.87 5.01 16.78
C PHE A 278 18.27 4.79 16.18
N LEU A 279 19.04 3.87 16.77
CA LEU A 279 20.46 3.70 16.48
C LEU A 279 20.70 2.76 15.30
N SER A 280 21.35 3.32 14.28
CA SER A 280 21.95 2.68 13.10
C SER A 280 21.00 1.99 12.12
N GLY A 281 20.75 2.63 10.97
CA GLY A 281 20.08 1.97 9.85
C GLY A 281 19.38 2.88 8.84
N LEU A 282 19.26 4.18 9.12
CA LEU A 282 18.83 5.18 8.14
C LEU A 282 20.08 5.91 7.62
N SER A 283 20.78 5.25 6.71
CA SER A 283 21.55 5.95 5.68
C SER A 283 20.88 5.55 4.37
N LEU A 284 20.16 6.50 3.76
CA LEU A 284 19.78 6.42 2.35
C LEU A 284 20.98 6.79 1.48
#